data_AF-A0A3C0R338-F1
#
_entry.id   AF-A0A3C0R338-F1
#
_cell.length_a   1.000
_cell.length_b   1.000
_cell.length_c   1.000
_cell.angle_alpha   90.00
_cell.angle_beta   90.00
_cell.angle_gamma   90.00
#
_symmetry.space_group_name_H-M   'P 1'
#
loop_
_entity.id
_entity.type
_entity.pdbx_description
1 polymer ?
#
loop_
_entity_poly.entity_id
_entity_poly.type
_entity_poly.pdbx_seq_one_letter_code
_entity_poly.pdbx_strand_id
1 'polypeptide(L)'
;KGGQLVRHFAVDFKTQTATAQKREKDDLKNWSEKIDVQAGRTFAGYGFMLALQNLQPRLLRGEQIELQAVGFTPKPKIVTVQISHVGVDQMKMSDRLLEGDRFVIHPKIGAIAGLFVHVPDTLIWLTKTPPEFLRWEGPVAEPNDPIVRVDLVSGAESGPAKPVETSDAR
;
A
#
# COMPACT_ATOMS: atom_id res chain seq x y z
N LYS A 1 15.74 7.58 18.11
CA LYS A 1 17.00 8.35 17.94
C LYS A 1 17.88 8.02 19.14
N GLY A 2 19.16 7.65 18.94
CA GLY A 2 20.01 7.19 20.05
C GLY A 2 19.45 5.97 20.79
N GLY A 3 18.90 4.99 20.06
CA GLY A 3 18.31 3.77 20.63
C GLY A 3 16.88 3.92 21.18
N GLN A 4 16.37 5.14 21.36
CA GLN A 4 15.01 5.35 21.84
C GLN A 4 13.96 5.09 20.75
N LEU A 5 12.86 4.44 21.14
CA LEU A 5 11.68 4.21 20.31
C LEU A 5 11.12 5.55 19.82
N VAL A 6 11.02 5.68 18.49
CA VAL A 6 10.41 6.83 17.81
C VAL A 6 8.95 6.52 17.49
N ARG A 7 8.71 5.36 16.88
CA ARG A 7 7.36 4.88 16.55
C ARG A 7 7.32 3.37 16.40
N HIS A 8 6.17 2.77 16.69
CA HIS A 8 5.87 1.36 16.49
C HIS A 8 4.39 1.20 16.17
N PHE A 9 4.10 0.41 15.14
CA PHE A 9 2.75 0.09 14.72
C PHE A 9 2.61 -1.42 14.69
N ALA A 10 1.51 -1.95 15.22
CA ALA A 10 1.23 -3.37 15.17
C ALA A 10 -0.25 -3.62 14.89
N VAL A 11 -0.51 -4.73 14.20
CA VAL A 11 -1.86 -5.24 13.96
C VAL A 11 -1.86 -6.71 14.31
N ASP A 12 -2.78 -7.12 15.17
CA ASP A 12 -3.09 -8.50 15.44
C ASP A 12 -4.50 -8.79 14.92
N PHE A 13 -4.57 -9.46 13.78
CA PHE A 13 -5.83 -9.84 13.15
C PHE A 13 -6.59 -10.93 13.92
N LYS A 14 -5.90 -11.72 14.76
CA LYS A 14 -6.52 -12.77 15.56
C LYS A 14 -7.25 -12.18 16.76
N THR A 15 -6.60 -11.26 17.48
CA THR A 15 -7.23 -10.55 18.62
C THR A 15 -8.01 -9.31 18.21
N GLN A 16 -7.99 -8.98 16.92
CA GLN A 16 -8.64 -7.81 16.32
C GLN A 16 -8.23 -6.50 17.01
N THR A 17 -6.93 -6.37 17.25
CA THR A 17 -6.34 -5.24 17.97
C THR A 17 -5.27 -4.59 17.11
N ALA A 18 -5.29 -3.26 17.01
CA ALA A 18 -4.21 -2.51 16.41
C ALA A 18 -3.64 -1.51 17.41
N THR A 19 -2.32 -1.34 17.40
CA THR A 19 -1.62 -0.45 18.31
C THR A 19 -0.74 0.53 17.54
N ALA A 20 -0.60 1.72 18.10
CA ALA A 20 0.36 2.71 17.65
C ALA A 20 1.08 3.28 18.87
N GLN A 21 2.40 3.37 18.80
CA GLN A 21 3.23 4.09 19.75
C GLN A 21 3.96 5.16 18.96
N LYS A 22 3.89 6.42 19.37
CA LYS A 22 4.57 7.53 18.67
C LYS A 22 5.14 8.51 19.68
N ARG A 23 6.41 8.88 19.47
CA ARG A 23 7.08 9.90 20.26
C ARG A 23 6.70 11.28 19.72
N GLU A 24 6.12 12.10 20.57
CA GLU A 24 5.80 13.49 20.30
C GLU A 24 6.55 14.35 21.32
N LYS A 25 7.55 15.12 20.85
CA LYS A 25 8.54 15.78 21.73
C LYS A 25 9.22 14.74 22.64
N ASP A 26 9.07 14.86 23.95
CA ASP A 26 9.68 13.96 24.93
C ASP A 26 8.74 12.84 25.41
N ASP A 27 7.46 12.89 25.03
CA ASP A 27 6.45 11.92 25.46
C ASP A 27 6.24 10.80 24.44
N LEU A 28 6.09 9.57 24.93
CA LEU A 28 5.65 8.43 24.11
C LEU A 28 4.13 8.25 24.27
N LYS A 29 3.37 8.62 23.24
CA LYS A 29 1.94 8.36 23.18
C LYS A 29 1.68 6.94 22.74
N ASN A 30 0.68 6.30 23.34
CA ASN A 30 0.28 4.93 23.06
C ASN A 30 -1.22 4.89 22.78
N TRP A 31 -1.60 4.20 21.71
CA TRP A 31 -2.98 3.90 21.34
C TRP A 31 -3.13 2.39 21.16
N SER A 32 -4.26 1.86 21.61
CA SER A 32 -4.65 0.46 21.44
C SER A 32 -6.14 0.46 21.15
N GLU A 33 -6.51 -0.01 19.97
CA GLU A 33 -7.89 0.07 19.48
C GLU A 33 -8.35 -1.31 19.02
N LYS A 34 -9.62 -1.62 19.30
CA LYS A 34 -10.31 -2.74 18.65
C LYS A 34 -10.66 -2.33 17.22
N ILE A 35 -10.40 -3.23 16.28
CA ILE A 35 -10.66 -3.02 14.86
C ILE A 35 -11.60 -4.10 14.34
N ASP A 36 -12.57 -3.74 13.51
CA ASP A 36 -13.48 -4.73 12.90
C ASP A 36 -12.77 -5.45 11.75
N VAL A 37 -12.19 -6.61 12.03
CA VAL A 37 -11.47 -7.42 11.04
C VAL A 37 -12.43 -8.34 10.32
N GLN A 38 -12.58 -8.14 9.02
CA GLN A 38 -13.36 -9.00 8.14
C GLN A 38 -12.43 -9.95 7.37
N ALA A 39 -12.56 -11.25 7.64
CA ALA A 39 -11.77 -12.28 6.96
C ALA A 39 -11.93 -12.19 5.43
N GLY A 40 -10.79 -12.20 4.72
CA GLY A 40 -10.76 -12.07 3.26
C GLY A 40 -11.03 -10.65 2.73
N ARG A 41 -11.23 -9.66 3.61
CA ARG A 41 -11.48 -8.26 3.23
C ARG A 41 -10.52 -7.27 3.87
N THR A 42 -10.04 -7.53 5.08
CA THR A 42 -9.13 -6.64 5.80
C THR A 42 -7.68 -7.07 5.66
N PHE A 43 -6.82 -6.16 5.21
CA PHE A 43 -5.40 -6.40 4.98
C PHE A 43 -4.54 -5.25 5.54
N ALA A 44 -3.27 -5.52 5.78
CA ALA A 44 -2.27 -4.50 6.14
C ALA A 44 -0.91 -4.88 5.54
N GLY A 45 -0.13 -3.86 5.17
CA GLY A 45 1.21 -4.04 4.60
C GLY A 45 1.25 -5.08 3.47
N TYR A 46 2.14 -6.06 3.61
CA TYR A 46 2.36 -7.15 2.64
C TYR A 46 1.11 -7.99 2.35
N GLY A 47 0.10 -7.99 3.24
CA GLY A 47 -1.17 -8.69 2.99
C GLY A 47 -1.90 -8.21 1.73
N PHE A 48 -1.74 -6.94 1.34
CA PHE A 48 -2.32 -6.42 0.09
C PHE A 48 -1.67 -7.03 -1.15
N MET A 49 -0.37 -7.37 -1.10
CA MET A 49 0.29 -8.04 -2.21
C MET A 49 -0.34 -9.43 -2.44
N LEU A 50 -0.54 -10.21 -1.37
CA LEU A 50 -1.20 -11.51 -1.45
C LEU A 50 -2.63 -11.39 -1.98
N ALA A 51 -3.37 -10.36 -1.56
CA ALA A 51 -4.71 -10.09 -2.09
C ALA A 51 -4.66 -9.80 -3.59
N LEU A 52 -3.75 -8.92 -4.04
CA LEU A 52 -3.59 -8.57 -5.44
C LEU A 52 -3.21 -9.77 -6.33
N GLN A 53 -2.33 -10.66 -5.88
CA GLN A 53 -1.98 -11.88 -6.63
C GLN A 53 -3.21 -12.75 -6.93
N ASN A 54 -4.18 -12.81 -6.01
CA ASN A 54 -5.40 -13.58 -6.19
C ASN A 54 -6.49 -12.80 -6.95
N LEU A 55 -6.45 -11.46 -6.89
CA LEU A 55 -7.41 -10.59 -7.54
C LEU A 55 -6.99 -10.14 -8.95
N GLN A 56 -5.74 -10.35 -9.36
CA GLN A 56 -5.19 -9.89 -10.65
C GLN A 56 -6.14 -10.22 -11.83
N PRO A 57 -6.65 -11.45 -12.01
CA PRO A 57 -7.51 -11.75 -13.16
C PRO A 57 -8.78 -10.90 -13.24
N ARG A 58 -9.34 -10.51 -12.08
CA ARG A 58 -10.52 -9.64 -11.98
C ARG A 58 -10.17 -8.20 -12.27
N LEU A 59 -9.10 -7.70 -11.65
CA LEU A 59 -8.62 -6.34 -11.80
C LEU A 59 -8.18 -6.05 -13.25
N LEU A 60 -7.54 -7.01 -13.92
CA LEU A 60 -7.17 -6.90 -15.34
C LEU A 60 -8.38 -6.82 -16.29
N ARG A 61 -9.55 -7.32 -15.88
CA ARG A 61 -10.82 -7.11 -16.61
C ARG A 61 -11.47 -5.75 -16.33
N GLY A 62 -10.78 -4.87 -15.62
CA GLY A 62 -11.26 -3.54 -15.27
C GLY A 62 -12.15 -3.49 -14.03
N GLU A 63 -12.26 -4.59 -13.27
CA GLU A 63 -13.03 -4.58 -12.03
C GLU A 63 -12.35 -3.65 -11.00
N GLN A 64 -13.16 -2.86 -10.29
CA GLN A 64 -12.71 -2.09 -9.13
C GLN A 64 -13.19 -2.79 -7.86
N ILE A 65 -12.26 -3.17 -6.99
CA ILE A 65 -12.56 -4.01 -5.83
C ILE A 65 -12.35 -3.21 -4.54
N GLU A 66 -13.35 -3.21 -3.66
CA GLU A 66 -13.21 -2.62 -2.32
C GLU A 66 -12.67 -3.65 -1.33
N LEU A 67 -11.63 -3.25 -0.61
CA LEU A 67 -11.07 -3.96 0.55
C LEU A 67 -10.98 -2.99 1.73
N GLN A 68 -10.47 -3.49 2.86
CA GLN A 68 -10.23 -2.72 4.07
C GLN A 68 -8.73 -2.71 4.41
N ALA A 69 -8.22 -1.55 4.79
CA ALA A 69 -6.88 -1.33 5.31
C ALA A 69 -6.91 -0.95 6.78
N VAL A 70 -5.82 -1.20 7.51
CA VAL A 70 -5.58 -0.62 8.84
C VAL A 70 -4.75 0.65 8.69
N GLY A 71 -5.32 1.81 9.00
CA GLY A 71 -4.65 3.11 8.98
C GLY A 71 -4.31 3.61 10.38
N PHE A 72 -3.21 4.37 10.50
CA PHE A 72 -2.64 4.77 11.80
C PHE A 72 -2.65 6.29 12.02
N THR A 73 -3.82 6.95 12.10
CA THR A 73 -3.86 8.43 12.26
C THR A 73 -5.05 8.97 13.05
N PRO A 74 -4.80 9.60 14.23
CA PRO A 74 -3.68 9.32 15.13
C PRO A 74 -3.81 7.93 15.76
N LYS A 75 -5.05 7.48 15.97
CA LYS A 75 -5.44 6.16 16.46
C LYS A 75 -5.55 5.16 15.29
N PRO A 76 -5.21 3.88 15.51
CA PRO A 76 -5.49 2.81 14.56
C PRO A 76 -6.99 2.70 14.23
N LYS A 77 -7.33 2.49 12.96
CA LYS A 77 -8.72 2.29 12.50
C LYS A 77 -8.77 1.54 11.18
N ILE A 78 -9.93 0.94 10.90
CA ILE A 78 -10.23 0.39 9.58
C ILE A 78 -10.60 1.52 8.61
N VAL A 79 -10.06 1.45 7.40
CA VAL A 79 -10.33 2.38 6.29
C VAL A 79 -10.68 1.57 5.05
N THR A 80 -11.73 1.94 4.35
CA THR A 80 -12.04 1.34 3.05
C THR A 80 -11.05 1.82 2.01
N VAL A 81 -10.55 0.90 1.18
CA VAL A 81 -9.71 1.20 0.03
C VAL A 81 -10.32 0.59 -1.22
N GLN A 82 -10.16 1.25 -2.36
CA GLN A 82 -10.49 0.71 -3.66
C GLN A 82 -9.22 0.31 -4.40
N ILE A 83 -9.27 -0.85 -5.04
CA ILE A 83 -8.17 -1.40 -5.81
C ILE A 83 -8.57 -1.48 -7.27
N SER A 84 -7.68 -1.03 -8.15
CA SER A 84 -7.87 -1.14 -9.60
C SER A 84 -6.54 -1.33 -10.33
N HIS A 85 -6.63 -1.93 -11.53
CA HIS A 85 -5.53 -1.93 -12.49
C HIS A 85 -5.56 -0.62 -13.29
N VAL A 86 -4.41 0.04 -13.43
CA VAL A 86 -4.29 1.40 -14.00
C VAL A 86 -3.30 1.49 -15.16
N GLY A 87 -2.88 0.34 -15.70
CA GLY A 87 -2.04 0.26 -16.89
C GLY A 87 -0.77 -0.55 -16.65
N VAL A 88 0.08 -0.59 -17.66
CA VAL A 88 1.34 -1.33 -17.63
C VAL A 88 2.48 -0.33 -17.67
N ASP A 89 3.45 -0.50 -16.76
CA ASP A 89 4.64 0.33 -16.74
C ASP A 89 5.89 -0.50 -16.99
N GLN A 90 6.89 0.14 -17.57
CA GLN A 90 8.25 -0.34 -17.66
C GLN A 90 9.12 0.33 -16.60
N MET A 91 9.97 -0.44 -15.95
CA MET A 91 10.83 -0.03 -14.83
C MET A 91 12.23 -0.61 -14.99
N LYS A 92 13.25 0.23 -14.83
CA LYS A 92 14.63 -0.25 -14.66
C LYS A 92 14.84 -0.67 -13.21
N MET A 93 15.24 -1.92 -12.99
CA MET A 93 15.63 -2.46 -11.68
C MET A 93 16.97 -3.20 -11.83
N SER A 94 18.02 -2.65 -11.22
CA SER A 94 19.40 -3.05 -11.49
C SER A 94 19.74 -2.90 -12.99
N ASP A 95 20.27 -3.95 -13.60
CA ASP A 95 20.61 -4.08 -15.01
C ASP A 95 19.43 -4.54 -15.88
N ARG A 96 18.24 -4.72 -15.30
CA ARG A 96 17.06 -5.24 -15.99
C ARG A 96 16.03 -4.17 -16.27
N LEU A 97 15.39 -4.30 -17.41
CA LEU A 97 14.20 -3.56 -17.77
C LEU A 97 13.00 -4.50 -17.65
N LEU A 98 12.15 -4.26 -16.65
CA LEU A 98 11.01 -5.10 -16.32
C LEU A 98 9.71 -4.37 -16.64
N GLU A 99 8.71 -5.12 -17.09
CA GLU A 99 7.37 -4.63 -17.34
C GLU A 99 6.41 -5.24 -16.32
N GLY A 100 5.48 -4.46 -15.79
CA GLY A 100 4.52 -4.91 -14.79
C GLY A 100 3.17 -4.23 -14.88
N ASP A 101 2.12 -4.98 -14.58
CA ASP A 101 0.78 -4.46 -14.37
C ASP A 101 0.79 -3.56 -13.13
N ARG A 102 0.41 -2.29 -13.29
CA ARG A 102 0.33 -1.31 -12.21
C ARG A 102 -1.05 -1.34 -11.59
N PHE A 103 -1.09 -1.57 -10.30
CA PHE A 103 -2.29 -1.50 -9.47
C PHE A 103 -2.20 -0.30 -8.53
N VAL A 104 -3.34 0.35 -8.32
CA VAL A 104 -3.49 1.40 -7.31
C VAL A 104 -4.36 0.90 -6.17
N ILE A 105 -3.97 1.24 -4.95
CA ILE A 105 -4.79 1.14 -3.74
C ILE A 105 -5.13 2.57 -3.34
N HIS A 106 -6.37 2.97 -3.63
CA HIS A 106 -6.89 4.29 -3.40
C HIS A 106 -7.71 4.34 -2.09
N PRO A 107 -7.29 5.11 -1.07
CA PRO A 107 -8.05 5.26 0.16
C PRO A 107 -9.39 5.98 -0.07
N LYS A 108 -10.51 5.34 0.31
CA LYS A 108 -11.83 5.97 0.32
C LYS A 108 -12.04 6.74 1.62
N ILE A 109 -11.55 7.97 1.64
CA ILE A 109 -11.74 8.88 2.78
C ILE A 109 -13.08 9.61 2.61
N GLY A 110 -13.94 9.52 3.62
CA GLY A 110 -15.18 10.30 3.64
C GLY A 110 -14.91 11.80 3.61
N ALA A 111 -15.82 12.58 3.02
CA ALA A 111 -15.64 14.00 2.71
C ALA A 111 -15.15 14.86 3.90
N ILE A 112 -15.59 14.57 5.13
CA ILE A 112 -15.22 15.32 6.34
C ILE A 112 -13.78 15.01 6.79
N ALA A 113 -13.31 13.77 6.63
CA ALA A 113 -11.95 13.37 7.00
C ALA A 113 -10.91 13.81 5.95
N GLY A 114 -11.31 13.91 4.68
CA GLY A 114 -10.44 14.33 3.58
C GLY A 114 -10.00 15.80 3.64
N LEU A 115 -10.75 16.66 4.33
CA LEU A 115 -10.40 18.08 4.51
C LEU A 115 -9.19 18.31 5.42
N PHE A 116 -8.85 17.35 6.27
CA PHE A 116 -7.78 17.48 7.26
C PHE A 116 -6.63 16.49 7.05
N VAL A 117 -6.85 15.43 6.26
CA VAL A 117 -5.85 14.41 5.98
C VAL A 117 -5.97 13.98 4.52
N HIS A 118 -4.95 14.32 3.73
CA HIS A 118 -4.74 13.68 2.43
C HIS A 118 -3.98 12.38 2.65
N VAL A 119 -4.53 11.26 2.16
CA VAL A 119 -3.81 9.97 2.16
C VAL A 119 -3.42 9.68 0.73
N PRO A 120 -2.12 9.59 0.42
CA PRO A 120 -1.67 9.30 -0.93
C PRO A 120 -2.04 7.87 -1.32
N ASP A 121 -2.14 7.65 -2.63
CA ASP A 121 -2.30 6.32 -3.19
C ASP A 121 -1.08 5.45 -2.87
N THR A 122 -1.32 4.15 -2.77
CA THR A 122 -0.26 3.13 -2.79
C THR A 122 -0.27 2.45 -4.15
N LEU A 123 0.90 2.33 -4.77
CA LEU A 123 1.09 1.69 -6.07
C LEU A 123 1.82 0.36 -5.89
N ILE A 124 1.34 -0.66 -6.59
CA ILE A 124 1.95 -1.99 -6.61
C ILE A 124 2.06 -2.45 -8.04
N TRP A 125 3.24 -2.90 -8.44
CA TRP A 125 3.46 -3.54 -9.73
C TRP A 125 3.65 -5.03 -9.54
N LEU A 126 2.95 -5.80 -10.35
CA LEU A 126 3.11 -7.26 -10.44
C LEU A 126 3.54 -7.65 -11.85
N THR A 127 4.23 -8.78 -11.99
CA THR A 127 4.47 -9.40 -13.30
C THR A 127 3.15 -9.76 -13.98
N LYS A 128 3.22 -9.94 -15.30
CA LYS A 128 2.18 -10.67 -16.05
C LYS A 128 2.04 -12.09 -15.48
N THR A 129 0.88 -12.70 -15.69
CA THR A 129 0.51 -14.00 -15.12
C THR A 129 1.61 -15.07 -15.28
N PRO A 130 2.03 -15.75 -14.20
CA PRO A 130 1.53 -15.64 -12.83
C PRO A 130 1.97 -14.34 -12.13
N PRO A 131 1.10 -13.74 -11.29
CA PRO A 131 1.42 -12.48 -10.61
C PRO A 131 2.49 -12.65 -9.54
N GLU A 132 3.63 -12.00 -9.73
CA GLU A 132 4.73 -11.90 -8.77
C GLU A 132 5.05 -10.44 -8.47
N PHE A 133 5.50 -10.19 -7.24
CA PHE A 133 5.87 -8.84 -6.80
C PHE A 133 7.01 -8.26 -7.63
N LEU A 134 6.85 -7.03 -8.13
CA LEU A 134 7.93 -6.26 -8.77
C LEU A 134 8.32 -5.02 -7.98
N ARG A 135 7.33 -4.19 -7.64
CA ARG A 135 7.54 -2.91 -6.95
C ARG A 135 6.38 -2.55 -6.06
N TRP A 136 6.68 -1.86 -4.98
CA TRP A 136 5.71 -1.15 -4.14
C TRP A 136 6.17 0.30 -3.98
N GLU A 137 5.24 1.25 -4.10
CA GLU A 137 5.46 2.67 -3.78
C GLU A 137 4.31 3.19 -2.92
N GLY A 138 4.61 3.77 -1.77
CA GLY A 138 3.58 4.33 -0.88
C GLY A 138 4.11 4.85 0.45
N PRO A 139 3.23 5.40 1.29
CA PRO A 139 3.55 5.71 2.68
C PRO A 139 3.70 4.42 3.50
N VAL A 140 4.66 4.37 4.42
CA VAL A 140 4.96 3.14 5.17
C VAL A 140 3.87 2.79 6.20
N ALA A 141 3.40 3.76 6.97
CA ALA A 141 2.38 3.53 8.01
C ALA A 141 1.41 4.70 8.17
N GLU A 142 1.88 5.94 8.05
CA GLU A 142 1.07 7.15 8.22
C GLU A 142 0.93 7.93 6.91
N PRO A 143 -0.19 8.64 6.68
CA PRO A 143 -0.43 9.40 5.45
C PRO A 143 0.65 10.41 5.07
N ASN A 144 1.30 10.99 6.08
CA ASN A 144 2.36 12.00 5.91
C ASN A 144 3.76 11.38 5.89
N ASP A 145 3.87 10.05 5.89
CA ASP A 145 5.16 9.41 5.69
C ASP A 145 5.72 9.75 4.31
N PRO A 146 7.06 9.84 4.16
CA PRO A 146 7.67 9.87 2.84
C PRO A 146 7.20 8.66 2.03
N ILE A 147 6.96 8.88 0.73
CA ILE A 147 6.75 7.77 -0.20
C ILE A 147 8.05 6.98 -0.29
N VAL A 148 7.98 5.71 0.11
CA VAL A 148 9.09 4.77 0.00
C VAL A 148 8.83 3.86 -1.18
N ARG A 149 9.91 3.49 -1.86
CA ARG A 149 9.91 2.51 -2.94
C ARG A 149 10.60 1.23 -2.47
N VAL A 150 10.00 0.08 -2.76
CA VAL A 150 10.58 -1.24 -2.55
C VAL A 150 10.57 -1.98 -3.89
N ASP A 151 11.74 -2.44 -4.33
CA ASP A 151 11.92 -3.20 -5.57
C ASP A 151 12.23 -4.66 -5.27
N LEU A 152 11.75 -5.57 -6.14
CA LEU A 152 12.11 -6.99 -6.10
C LEU A 152 13.61 -7.19 -6.29
N VAL A 153 14.18 -6.55 -7.32
CA VAL A 153 15.59 -6.69 -7.67
C VAL A 153 16.36 -5.53 -7.06
N SER A 154 17.21 -5.85 -6.07
CA SER A 154 18.13 -4.90 -5.47
C SER A 154 19.32 -4.62 -6.39
N GLY A 155 19.89 -3.41 -6.29
CA GLY A 155 21.03 -3.00 -7.11
C GLY A 155 21.31 -1.51 -6.97
N ALA A 156 22.44 -1.06 -7.51
CA ALA A 156 22.86 0.35 -7.44
C ALA A 156 21.98 1.28 -8.30
N GLU A 157 21.30 0.74 -9.32
CA GLU A 157 20.47 1.52 -10.24
C GLU A 157 19.02 1.06 -10.19
N SER A 158 18.09 2.00 -9.96
CA SER A 158 16.65 1.75 -10.10
C SER A 158 15.95 3.02 -10.56
N GLY A 159 15.24 2.92 -11.69
CA GLY A 159 14.60 4.03 -12.37
C GLY A 159 13.12 4.21 -12.01
N PRO A 160 12.52 5.34 -12.41
CA PRO A 160 11.07 5.54 -12.28
C PRO A 160 10.29 4.52 -13.11
N ALA A 161 9.06 4.23 -12.70
CA ALA A 161 8.09 3.53 -13.53
C ALA A 161 7.56 4.47 -14.62
N LYS A 162 7.53 4.00 -15.87
CA LYS A 162 7.05 4.76 -17.02
C LYS A 162 5.96 3.97 -17.74
N PRO A 163 4.82 4.60 -18.07
CA PRO A 163 3.79 3.93 -18.86
C PRO A 163 4.37 3.37 -20.15
N VAL A 164 4.03 2.11 -20.44
CA VAL A 164 4.21 1.55 -21.78
C VAL A 164 3.12 2.16 -22.65
N GLU A 165 3.49 2.88 -23.70
CA GLU A 165 2.52 3.36 -24.68
C GLU A 165 1.80 2.15 -25.28
N THR A 166 0.51 2.01 -24.99
CA THR A 166 -0.35 1.17 -25.78
C THR A 166 -0.54 1.88 -27.11
N SER A 167 0.05 1.37 -28.19
CA SER A 167 -0.38 1.80 -29.52
C SER A 167 -1.84 1.40 -29.62
N ASP A 168 -2.76 2.35 -29.49
CA ASP A 168 -4.15 2.12 -29.78
C ASP A 168 -4.23 1.60 -31.21
N ALA A 169 -4.54 0.31 -31.35
CA ALA A 169 -4.86 -0.28 -32.63
C ALA A 169 -6.11 0.42 -33.15
N ARG A 170 -5.96 1.01 -34.34
CA ARG A 170 -7.02 1.60 -35.16
C ARG A 170 -8.20 0.67 -35.35
#